data_AF-A0A1M2W0H8-F1
#
_entry.id   AF-A0A1M2W0H8-F1
#
_cell.length_a   1.000
_cell.length_b   1.000
_cell.length_c   1.000
_cell.angle_alpha   90.00
_cell.angle_beta   90.00
_cell.angle_gamma   90.00
#
_symmetry.space_group_name_H-M   'P 1'
#
loop_
_entity.id
_entity.type
_entity.pdbx_description
1 polymer ?
#
loop_
_entity_poly.entity_id
_entity_poly.type
_entity_poly.pdbx_seq_one_letter_code
_entity_poly.pdbx_strand_id
1 'polypeptide(L)'
;MASAVQTALRKLLPSKLPPSLSPHPGSLYEVLSRYPQDGVGQRVYQTRWGAKGIEGSYWEVTRTKLKAEGQHGKAWGVLVWKGKRIGEQDEQIRGGLKYRWAVGESRTKPGFKPLPPSTS
;
A
#
# COMPACT_ATOMS: atom_id res chain seq x y z
N MET A 1 14.51 12.29 -23.77
CA MET A 1 15.92 12.01 -23.46
C MET A 1 16.06 11.86 -21.95
N ALA A 2 16.58 10.74 -21.45
CA ALA A 2 16.86 10.59 -20.02
C ALA A 2 18.02 11.51 -19.62
N SER A 3 17.93 12.17 -18.46
CA SER A 3 18.99 13.09 -18.02
C SER A 3 20.30 12.33 -17.74
N ALA A 4 21.44 13.02 -17.79
CA ALA A 4 22.74 12.46 -17.42
C ALA A 4 22.72 11.79 -16.03
N VAL A 5 21.96 12.38 -15.10
CA VAL A 5 21.74 11.84 -13.74
C VAL A 5 20.96 10.52 -13.77
N GLN A 6 19.90 10.41 -14.59
CA GLN A 6 19.14 9.16 -14.74
C GLN A 6 20.00 8.04 -15.31
N THR A 7 20.88 8.35 -16.26
CA THR A 7 21.81 7.39 -16.87
C THR A 7 22.87 6.91 -15.88
N ALA A 8 23.43 7.82 -15.07
CA ALA A 8 24.39 7.49 -14.02
C ALA A 8 23.75 6.62 -12.93
N LEU A 9 22.53 6.96 -12.48
CA LEU A 9 21.79 6.17 -11.50
C LEU A 9 21.51 4.75 -12.00
N ARG A 10 21.10 4.58 -13.26
CA ARG A 10 20.86 3.26 -13.84
C ARG A 10 22.09 2.35 -13.84
N LYS A 11 23.30 2.92 -13.97
CA LYS A 11 24.56 2.15 -13.92
C LYS A 11 24.95 1.74 -12.50
N LEU A 12 24.48 2.47 -11.49
CA LEU A 12 24.77 2.21 -10.08
C LEU A 12 23.74 1.29 -9.42
N LEU A 13 22.55 1.15 -10.01
CA LEU A 13 21.51 0.29 -9.49
C LEU A 13 21.81 -1.19 -9.80
N PRO A 14 21.66 -2.09 -8.82
CA PRO A 14 21.78 -3.53 -9.06
C PRO A 14 20.71 -4.01 -10.06
N SER A 15 21.02 -5.06 -10.82
CA SER A 15 20.14 -5.65 -11.84
C SER A 15 18.77 -6.07 -11.30
N LYS A 16 18.71 -6.43 -10.01
CA LYS A 16 17.48 -6.53 -9.23
C LYS A 16 17.44 -5.36 -8.27
N LEU A 17 16.48 -4.45 -8.47
CA LEU A 17 16.25 -3.37 -7.51
C LEU A 17 15.99 -3.97 -6.12
N PRO A 18 16.61 -3.45 -5.05
CA PRO A 18 16.27 -3.87 -3.71
C PRO A 18 14.77 -3.65 -3.50
N PRO A 19 14.08 -4.52 -2.73
CA PRO A 19 12.64 -4.40 -2.49
C PRO A 19 12.24 -2.99 -2.03
N SER A 20 13.12 -2.30 -1.29
CA SER A 20 12.97 -0.91 -0.86
C SER A 20 12.75 0.11 -1.98
N LEU A 21 13.24 -0.18 -3.20
CA LEU A 21 13.09 0.68 -4.38
C LEU A 21 12.03 0.16 -5.37
N SER A 22 11.31 -0.90 -5.01
CA SER A 22 10.27 -1.47 -5.85
C SER A 22 8.93 -0.75 -5.63
N PRO A 23 8.29 -0.18 -6.66
CA PRO A 23 6.94 0.36 -6.55
C PRO A 23 5.86 -0.73 -6.57
N HIS A 24 6.25 -2.01 -6.65
CA HIS A 24 5.32 -3.11 -6.92
C HIS A 24 4.47 -3.47 -5.69
N PRO A 25 3.16 -3.73 -5.87
CA PRO A 25 2.32 -4.20 -4.77
C PRO A 25 2.79 -5.55 -4.22
N GLY A 26 2.87 -5.68 -2.89
CA GLY A 26 3.32 -6.88 -2.18
C GLY A 26 2.45 -7.20 -0.97
N SER A 27 2.97 -7.98 -0.02
CA SER A 27 2.34 -8.06 1.31
C SER A 27 2.43 -6.72 2.03
N LEU A 28 1.61 -6.50 3.05
CA LEU A 28 1.64 -5.27 3.84
C LEU A 28 3.04 -5.02 4.42
N TYR A 29 3.66 -6.05 4.97
CA TYR A 29 4.96 -5.93 5.65
C TYR A 29 6.09 -5.66 4.66
N GLU A 30 6.07 -6.34 3.51
CA GLU A 30 7.04 -6.12 2.43
C GLU A 30 6.94 -4.72 1.83
N VAL A 31 5.74 -4.13 1.82
CA VAL A 31 5.53 -2.76 1.34
C VAL A 31 6.05 -1.78 2.39
N LEU A 32 5.78 -2.02 3.66
CA LEU A 32 6.18 -1.12 4.75
C LEU A 32 7.68 -1.15 5.04
N SER A 33 8.34 -2.31 4.93
CA SER A 33 9.80 -2.44 5.15
C SER A 33 10.66 -1.68 4.14
N ARG A 34 10.05 -1.14 3.08
CA ARG A 34 10.71 -0.32 2.05
C ARG A 34 10.96 1.11 2.51
N TYR A 35 10.22 1.54 3.52
CA TYR A 35 10.21 2.91 3.98
C TYR A 35 10.97 3.04 5.31
N PRO A 36 11.53 4.22 5.61
CA PRO A 36 12.07 4.51 6.93
C PRO A 36 11.05 4.23 8.04
N GLN A 37 11.54 3.85 9.22
CA GLN A 37 10.72 3.51 10.39
C GLN A 37 9.62 2.47 10.06
N ASP A 38 9.95 1.50 9.21
CA ASP A 38 9.03 0.43 8.81
C ASP A 38 7.67 0.97 8.33
N GLY A 39 7.68 2.07 7.58
CA GLY A 39 6.49 2.62 6.94
C GLY A 39 5.52 3.37 7.85
N VAL A 40 5.93 3.78 9.05
CA VAL A 40 5.15 4.73 9.86
C VAL A 40 4.94 6.05 9.09
N GLY A 41 3.72 6.57 9.13
CA GLY A 41 3.27 7.75 8.38
C GLY A 41 2.86 7.46 6.93
N GLN A 42 3.11 6.25 6.42
CA GLN A 42 2.71 5.91 5.05
C GLN A 42 1.22 5.62 4.95
N ARG A 43 0.65 5.93 3.77
CA ARG A 43 -0.68 5.50 3.38
C ARG A 43 -0.59 4.22 2.60
N VAL A 44 -1.38 3.22 2.98
CA VAL A 44 -1.42 1.94 2.26
C VAL A 44 -2.85 1.48 2.04
N TYR A 45 -3.10 0.84 0.90
CA TYR A 45 -4.43 0.36 0.55
C TYR A 45 -4.36 -1.06 0.00
N GLN A 46 -5.47 -1.79 0.11
CA GLN A 46 -5.60 -3.09 -0.55
C GLN A 46 -5.96 -2.86 -2.02
N THR A 47 -5.18 -3.43 -2.94
CA THR A 47 -5.39 -3.22 -4.39
C THR A 47 -6.76 -3.71 -4.87
N ARG A 48 -7.36 -4.68 -4.16
CA ARG A 48 -8.71 -5.18 -4.41
C ARG A 48 -9.82 -4.14 -4.22
N TRP A 49 -9.58 -3.08 -3.43
CA TRP A 49 -10.58 -2.03 -3.22
C TRP A 49 -10.87 -1.28 -4.52
N GLY A 50 -9.84 -0.98 -5.31
CA GLY A 50 -10.01 -0.38 -6.64
C GLY A 50 -10.79 -1.27 -7.62
N ALA A 51 -10.61 -2.59 -7.54
CA ALA A 51 -11.38 -3.55 -8.34
C ALA A 51 -12.87 -3.62 -7.93
N LYS A 52 -13.22 -3.11 -6.74
CA LYS A 52 -14.58 -3.04 -6.23
C LYS A 52 -15.20 -1.63 -6.35
N GLY A 53 -14.52 -0.70 -7.02
CA GLY A 53 -14.97 0.70 -7.10
C GLY A 53 -14.98 1.40 -5.73
N ILE A 54 -14.15 0.93 -4.80
CA ILE A 54 -13.97 1.58 -3.51
C ILE A 54 -12.78 2.53 -3.68
N GLU A 55 -13.09 3.81 -3.84
CA GLU A 55 -12.13 4.88 -4.08
C GLU A 55 -11.88 5.72 -2.82
N GLY A 56 -10.69 6.28 -2.69
CA GLY A 56 -10.32 7.14 -1.57
C GLY A 56 -10.23 6.41 -0.23
N SER A 57 -9.99 5.08 -0.25
CA SER A 57 -9.79 4.28 0.96
C SER A 57 -8.32 3.92 1.15
N TYR A 58 -7.82 4.06 2.37
CA TYR A 58 -6.46 3.69 2.77
C TYR A 58 -6.36 3.56 4.29
N TRP A 59 -5.29 2.93 4.75
CA TRP A 59 -4.84 2.98 6.12
C TRP A 59 -3.71 4.00 6.24
N GLU A 60 -3.80 4.88 7.22
CA GLU A 60 -2.66 5.69 7.67
C GLU A 60 -1.90 4.89 8.72
N VAL A 61 -0.69 4.45 8.39
CA VAL A 61 0.13 3.62 9.28
C VAL A 61 0.74 4.48 10.37
N THR A 62 0.57 4.05 11.61
CA THR A 62 0.99 4.78 12.81
C THR A 62 2.09 4.05 13.57
N ARG A 63 2.03 2.71 13.56
CA ARG A 63 2.97 1.85 14.28
C ARG A 63 3.14 0.55 13.52
N THR A 64 4.35 0.00 13.61
CA THR A 64 4.70 -1.28 13.00
C THR A 64 5.62 -2.06 13.93
N LYS A 65 5.53 -3.39 13.82
CA LYS A 65 6.44 -4.36 14.43
C LYS A 65 6.74 -5.40 13.37
N LEU A 66 7.70 -5.11 12.52
CA LEU A 66 8.16 -6.02 11.48
C LEU A 66 9.15 -7.03 12.04
N LYS A 67 9.22 -8.21 11.42
CA LYS A 67 10.17 -9.28 11.75
C LYS A 67 10.55 -10.02 10.47
N ALA A 68 11.61 -10.83 10.55
CA ALA A 68 12.13 -11.58 9.39
C ALA A 68 12.33 -10.65 8.17
N GLU A 69 13.01 -9.53 8.39
CA GLU A 69 13.33 -8.53 7.36
C GLU A 69 12.10 -7.99 6.59
N GLY A 70 10.96 -7.87 7.27
CA GLY A 70 9.73 -7.34 6.67
C GLY A 70 8.89 -8.37 5.94
N GLN A 71 9.20 -9.67 6.03
CA GLN A 71 8.33 -10.72 5.49
C GLN A 71 7.09 -10.94 6.37
N HIS A 72 7.21 -10.67 7.67
CA HIS A 72 6.13 -10.84 8.63
C HIS A 72 6.07 -9.66 9.61
N GLY A 73 4.97 -9.54 10.35
CA GLY A 73 4.88 -8.52 11.38
C GLY A 73 3.48 -8.28 11.87
N LYS A 74 3.31 -7.12 12.49
CA LYS A 74 2.04 -6.49 12.80
C LYS A 74 2.15 -5.02 12.43
N ALA A 75 1.06 -4.46 11.93
CA ALA A 75 0.95 -3.04 11.64
C ALA A 75 -0.36 -2.53 12.25
N TRP A 76 -0.33 -1.28 12.70
CA TRP A 76 -1.47 -0.54 13.20
C TRP A 76 -1.62 0.74 12.40
N GLY A 77 -2.85 1.24 12.37
CA GLY A 77 -3.15 2.47 11.69
C GLY A 77 -4.59 2.88 11.86
N VAL A 78 -4.91 3.98 11.20
CA VAL A 78 -6.25 4.54 11.15
C VAL A 78 -6.84 4.29 9.77
N LEU A 79 -8.06 3.75 9.73
CA LEU A 79 -8.77 3.53 8.48
C LEU A 79 -9.44 4.82 8.00
N VAL A 80 -9.09 5.23 6.77
CA VAL A 80 -9.89 6.14 5.96
C VAL A 80 -10.64 5.30 4.94
N TRP A 81 -11.96 5.38 4.96
CA TRP A 81 -12.84 4.65 4.07
C TRP A 81 -13.67 5.60 3.24
N LYS A 82 -13.52 5.54 1.91
CA LYS A 82 -14.22 6.41 0.96
C LYS A 82 -14.07 7.90 1.32
N GLY A 83 -12.85 8.30 1.65
CA GLY A 83 -12.51 9.66 2.06
C GLY A 83 -12.92 10.04 3.50
N LYS A 84 -13.58 9.15 4.25
CA LYS A 84 -14.00 9.41 5.64
C LYS A 84 -13.14 8.63 6.62
N ARG A 85 -12.59 9.30 7.62
CA ARG A 85 -11.90 8.65 8.74
C ARG A 85 -12.93 7.88 9.57
N ILE A 86 -12.74 6.57 9.71
CA ILE A 86 -13.70 5.67 10.40
C ILE A 86 -13.36 5.49 11.88
N GLY A 87 -12.09 5.63 12.25
CA GLY A 87 -11.62 5.50 13.63
C GLY A 87 -10.80 6.71 14.07
N GLU A 88 -10.95 7.10 15.32
CA GLU A 88 -10.01 8.01 15.98
C GLU A 88 -8.79 7.25 16.49
N GLN A 89 -9.03 6.02 16.97
CA GLN A 89 -8.05 5.17 17.58
C GLN A 89 -7.29 4.32 16.57
N ASP A 90 -6.16 3.84 17.07
CA ASP A 90 -5.19 3.13 16.30
C ASP A 90 -5.47 1.63 16.31
N GLU A 91 -5.86 1.07 15.15
CA GLU A 91 -6.34 -0.30 15.03
C GLU A 91 -5.37 -1.21 14.30
N GLN A 92 -5.39 -2.51 14.63
CA GLN A 92 -4.54 -3.48 13.94
C GLN A 92 -5.00 -3.71 12.50
N ILE A 93 -4.12 -3.46 11.53
CA ILE A 93 -4.37 -3.70 10.11
C ILE A 93 -4.40 -5.22 9.85
N ARG A 94 -5.57 -5.74 9.49
CA ARG A 94 -5.79 -7.17 9.24
C ARG A 94 -5.46 -7.56 7.80
N GLY A 95 -5.14 -8.84 7.58
CA GLY A 95 -4.90 -9.39 6.25
C GLY A 95 -3.58 -8.96 5.61
N GLY A 96 -2.58 -8.61 6.42
CA GLY A 96 -1.27 -8.14 5.94
C GLY A 96 -0.58 -9.10 4.96
N LEU A 97 -0.65 -10.41 5.22
CA LEU A 97 -0.11 -11.45 4.32
C LEU A 97 -1.13 -11.93 3.28
N LYS A 98 -2.43 -11.75 3.54
CA LYS A 98 -3.51 -12.31 2.72
C LYS A 98 -3.76 -11.50 1.45
N TYR A 99 -3.67 -10.18 1.56
CA TYR A 99 -4.02 -9.28 0.48
C TYR A 99 -2.78 -8.66 -0.14
N ARG A 100 -2.94 -8.18 -1.37
CA ARG A 100 -1.94 -7.34 -2.02
C ARG A 100 -2.15 -5.89 -1.61
N TRP A 101 -1.09 -5.28 -1.11
CA TRP A 101 -1.04 -3.92 -0.61
C TRP A 101 -0.18 -3.05 -1.52
N ALA A 102 -0.54 -1.78 -1.62
CA ALA A 102 0.22 -0.76 -2.33
C ALA A 102 0.18 0.56 -1.55
N VAL A 103 1.13 1.44 -1.82
CA VAL A 103 1.22 2.76 -1.19
C VAL A 103 0.27 3.75 -1.86
N GLY A 104 -0.31 4.64 -1.07
CA GLY A 104 -1.27 5.65 -1.47
C GLY A 104 -2.70 5.29 -1.08
N GLU A 105 -3.64 5.67 -1.94
CA GLU A 105 -5.08 5.50 -1.75
C GLU A 105 -5.68 4.59 -2.83
N SER A 106 -6.78 3.92 -2.51
CA SER A 106 -7.47 3.12 -3.51
C SER A 106 -8.06 4.00 -4.60
N ARG A 107 -7.80 3.61 -5.84
CA ARG A 107 -8.38 4.22 -7.04
C ARG A 107 -9.17 3.20 -7.81
N THR A 108 -10.33 3.61 -8.29
CA THR A 108 -11.19 2.77 -9.12
C THR A 108 -10.43 2.37 -10.38
N LYS A 109 -10.49 1.09 -10.76
CA LYS A 109 -9.89 0.67 -12.03
C LYS A 109 -10.61 1.35 -13.20
N PRO A 110 -9.89 1.84 -14.22
CA PRO A 110 -10.52 2.32 -15.45
C PRO A 110 -11.47 1.25 -16.01
N GLY A 111 -12.72 1.64 -16.27
CA GLY A 111 -13.75 0.72 -16.78
C GLY A 111 -14.52 -0.09 -15.73
N PHE A 112 -14.36 0.20 -14.43
CA PHE A 112 -15.26 -0.35 -13.41
C PHE A 112 -16.70 0.09 -13.68
N LYS A 113 -17.61 -0.87 -13.86
CA LYS A 113 -19.06 -0.65 -13.92
C LYS A 113 -19.66 -1.27 -12.66
N PRO A 114 -20.31 -0.48 -11.78
CA PRO A 114 -21.01 -1.06 -10.64
C PRO A 114 -22.12 -1.96 -11.15
N LEU A 115 -22.31 -3.11 -10.50
CA LEU A 115 -23.47 -3.96 -10.78
C LEU A 115 -24.75 -3.15 -10.52
N PRO A 116 -25.76 -3.25 -11.41
CA PRO A 116 -27.04 -2.61 -11.15
C PRO A 116 -27.63 -3.15 -9.83
N PRO A 117 -28.32 -2.31 -9.04
CA PRO A 117 -29.01 -2.79 -7.86
C PRO A 117 -30.04 -3.84 -8.27
N SER A 118 -30.11 -4.97 -7.55
CA SER A 118 -31.17 -5.94 -7.78
C SER A 118 -32.48 -5.33 -7.32
N THR A 119 -33.35 -4.97 -8.26
CA THR A 119 -34.74 -4.66 -7.96
C THR A 119 -35.38 -5.94 -7.43
N SER A 120 -35.71 -5.97 -6.13
CA SER A 120 -36.61 -6.96 -5.53
C SER A 120 -38.03 -6.41 -5.52
#